data_AF-A0A957I3C2-F1
#
_entry.id   AF-A0A957I3C2-F1
#
_cell.length_a   1.000
_cell.length_b   1.000
_cell.length_c   1.000
_cell.angle_alpha   90.00
_cell.angle_beta   90.00
_cell.angle_gamma   90.00
#
_symmetry.space_group_name_H-M   'P 1'
#
loop_
_entity.id
_entity.type
_entity.pdbx_description
1 polymer ?
#
loop_
_entity_poly.entity_id
_entity_poly.type
_entity_poly.pdbx_seq_one_letter_code
_entity_poly.pdbx_strand_id
1 'polypeptide(L)'
;GSVADYARLLKVGYLAAKTVDDSAQVLFGGLANNFSGDLLNFYENVLDIYDADPLAANNGYFHDILATHSYYYAWQSWYHVFRAGNSLGAHGLNKPIWLNETGVPAWNDYPGPVWDQTSPYRATLSEQADFIIQSAFYAMYAGADAIFHFQLYDGCGNQPRGTDFPPHNGELCDANGMLISDPTKPCAGDANGLFSNPTDAACFTQHTTPESPRQNNATYRVLTTYVQDVEPLWRERPGSEDPYNGPQEWIAFYRPSSGERIVGLWARFGETEVAQLPAAADSALLITPDGVTQMLTAVDGFYTLTLPAATNQNKPADWDPALYPIGGRPLIVIETDRRAPVVSLSISRVGATINLSWSGDDNLGSGVQDYVILVAENDGAPQLWLQDTTDTSAMYTGDPQASYTFTLTARDRANNVSDAVTQTVAPSNLVPGAFLPLVTGGN
;
A
#
# COMPACT_ATOMS: atom_id res chain seq x y z
N GLY A 1 6.57 28.93 -13.13
CA GLY A 1 8.03 28.99 -12.96
C GLY A 1 8.64 27.73 -13.53
N SER A 2 9.96 27.73 -13.73
CA SER A 2 10.74 26.55 -14.09
C SER A 2 11.01 25.63 -12.89
N VAL A 3 11.56 24.42 -13.15
CA VAL A 3 12.07 23.52 -12.10
C VAL A 3 13.10 24.23 -11.20
N ALA A 4 14.01 25.01 -11.81
CA ALA A 4 15.02 25.77 -11.08
C ALA A 4 14.42 26.89 -10.22
N ASP A 5 13.36 27.56 -10.68
CA ASP A 5 12.65 28.57 -9.87
C ASP A 5 12.03 27.92 -8.63
N TYR A 6 11.43 26.74 -8.78
CA TYR A 6 10.86 26.00 -7.67
C TYR A 6 11.95 25.49 -6.71
N ALA A 7 13.04 24.90 -7.20
CA ALA A 7 14.16 24.47 -6.37
C ALA A 7 14.74 25.65 -5.57
N ARG A 8 14.89 26.82 -6.19
CA ARG A 8 15.31 28.04 -5.50
C ARG A 8 14.31 28.47 -4.43
N LEU A 9 13.01 28.47 -4.76
CA LEU A 9 11.95 28.83 -3.82
C LEU A 9 11.96 27.93 -2.59
N LEU A 10 12.00 26.61 -2.81
CA LEU A 10 11.99 25.61 -1.74
C LEU A 10 13.26 25.73 -0.88
N LYS A 11 14.45 25.86 -1.49
CA LYS A 11 15.70 26.13 -0.76
C LYS A 11 15.63 27.37 0.13
N VAL A 12 15.20 28.50 -0.43
CA VAL A 12 15.14 29.77 0.32
C VAL A 12 14.09 29.69 1.43
N GLY A 13 12.91 29.11 1.15
CA GLY A 13 11.86 28.90 2.13
C GLY A 13 12.33 28.00 3.28
N TYR A 14 13.00 26.90 2.96
CA TYR A 14 13.56 25.98 3.96
C TYR A 14 14.56 26.66 4.87
N LEU A 15 15.58 27.31 4.32
CA LEU A 15 16.62 27.97 5.11
C LEU A 15 16.04 29.10 5.97
N ALA A 16 15.08 29.87 5.44
CA ALA A 16 14.40 30.90 6.20
C ALA A 16 13.58 30.33 7.36
N ALA A 17 12.82 29.26 7.12
CA ALA A 17 12.05 28.57 8.16
C ALA A 17 12.97 28.04 9.26
N LYS A 18 14.00 27.27 8.89
CA LYS A 18 14.95 26.65 9.82
C LYS A 18 15.81 27.65 10.60
N THR A 19 15.98 28.88 10.11
CA THR A 19 16.67 29.94 10.85
C THR A 19 15.85 30.46 12.02
N VAL A 20 14.52 30.42 11.92
CA VAL A 20 13.60 30.92 12.96
C VAL A 20 13.15 29.80 13.88
N ASP A 21 12.85 28.63 13.31
CA ASP A 21 12.37 27.43 14.00
C ASP A 21 12.97 26.20 13.32
N ASP A 22 13.94 25.58 13.97
CA ASP A 22 14.63 24.38 13.47
C ASP A 22 13.70 23.16 13.43
N SER A 23 12.62 23.16 14.22
CA SER A 23 11.62 22.09 14.29
C SER A 23 10.54 22.18 13.21
N ALA A 24 10.39 23.33 12.54
CA ALA A 24 9.39 23.53 11.50
C ALA A 24 9.60 22.54 10.34
N GLN A 25 8.57 21.75 10.00
CA GLN A 25 8.64 20.82 8.87
C GLN A 25 8.29 21.50 7.56
N VAL A 26 9.11 21.29 6.53
CA VAL A 26 8.93 21.86 5.20
C VAL A 26 8.64 20.75 4.21
N LEU A 27 7.47 20.82 3.58
CA LEU A 27 7.06 19.86 2.56
C LEU A 27 7.62 20.28 1.20
N PHE A 28 8.08 19.29 0.43
CA PHE A 28 8.08 19.41 -1.02
C PHE A 28 6.61 19.52 -1.47
N GLY A 29 6.28 20.53 -2.26
CA GLY A 29 4.93 20.79 -2.75
C GLY A 29 4.31 19.58 -3.43
N GLY A 30 3.08 19.25 -3.03
CA GLY A 30 2.38 18.08 -3.52
C GLY A 30 2.11 18.13 -5.02
N LEU A 31 2.44 17.02 -5.70
CA LEU A 31 2.34 16.91 -7.15
C LEU A 31 1.03 16.24 -7.54
N ALA A 32 0.24 16.89 -8.40
CA ALA A 32 -0.91 16.29 -9.08
C ALA A 32 -0.53 15.19 -10.10
N ASN A 33 0.77 14.90 -10.23
CA ASN A 33 1.32 13.77 -11.00
C ASN A 33 0.85 13.68 -12.46
N ASN A 34 0.73 14.83 -13.12
CA ASN A 34 0.34 14.92 -14.52
C ASN A 34 1.31 14.14 -15.42
N PHE A 35 0.76 13.24 -16.26
CA PHE A 35 1.50 12.36 -17.17
C PHE A 35 2.01 13.07 -18.44
N SER A 36 1.77 14.37 -18.60
CA SER A 36 2.22 15.12 -19.77
C SER A 36 3.68 15.60 -19.64
N GLY A 37 4.52 15.13 -20.57
CA GLY A 37 5.89 15.63 -20.76
C GLY A 37 6.80 15.47 -19.54
N ASP A 38 7.68 16.46 -19.33
CA ASP A 38 8.72 16.44 -18.28
C ASP A 38 8.17 16.61 -16.85
N LEU A 39 6.87 16.82 -16.68
CA LEU A 39 6.24 17.04 -15.36
C LEU A 39 6.16 15.77 -14.51
N LEU A 40 6.19 14.59 -15.15
CA LEU A 40 6.22 13.31 -14.44
C LEU A 40 7.50 13.16 -13.59
N ASN A 41 8.61 13.70 -14.10
CA ASN A 41 9.93 13.67 -13.47
C ASN A 41 10.22 14.95 -12.68
N PHE A 42 9.22 15.79 -12.41
CA PHE A 42 9.45 17.09 -11.77
C PHE A 42 10.20 16.97 -10.44
N TYR A 43 9.86 15.95 -9.63
CA TYR A 43 10.54 15.70 -8.36
C TYR A 43 12.03 15.35 -8.56
N GLU A 44 12.32 14.36 -9.41
CA GLU A 44 13.70 13.95 -9.75
C GLU A 44 14.50 15.15 -10.28
N ASN A 45 13.93 15.92 -11.21
CA ASN A 45 14.58 17.08 -11.80
C ASN A 45 14.92 18.18 -10.76
N VAL A 46 14.17 18.29 -9.66
CA VAL A 46 14.50 19.20 -8.55
C VAL A 46 15.66 18.64 -7.72
N LEU A 47 15.66 17.33 -7.46
CA LEU A 47 16.75 16.68 -6.72
C LEU A 47 18.07 16.73 -7.48
N ASP A 48 18.06 16.54 -8.80
CA ASP A 48 19.23 16.71 -9.68
C ASP A 48 19.87 18.10 -9.53
N ILE A 49 19.05 19.14 -9.36
CA ILE A 49 19.56 20.50 -9.11
C ILE A 49 20.23 20.58 -7.74
N TYR A 50 19.69 19.91 -6.72
CA TYR A 50 20.24 19.90 -5.38
C TYR A 50 21.49 19.04 -5.24
N ASP A 51 21.68 17.99 -6.04
CA ASP A 51 22.94 17.23 -6.09
C ASP A 51 24.14 18.10 -6.47
N ALA A 52 23.91 19.13 -7.30
CA ALA A 52 24.93 20.12 -7.65
C ALA A 52 25.10 21.22 -6.59
N ASP A 53 24.26 21.27 -5.56
CA ASP A 53 24.28 22.30 -4.51
C ASP A 53 25.09 21.84 -3.29
N PRO A 54 26.24 22.48 -2.99
CA PRO A 54 27.10 22.04 -1.89
C PRO A 54 26.47 22.19 -0.50
N LEU A 55 25.33 22.88 -0.37
CA LEU A 55 24.60 23.01 0.87
C LEU A 55 23.52 21.93 1.06
N ALA A 56 23.14 21.19 0.01
CA ALA A 56 21.98 20.29 0.05
C ALA A 56 22.12 19.19 1.11
N ALA A 57 23.23 18.44 1.09
CA ALA A 57 23.44 17.34 2.03
C ALA A 57 23.36 17.79 3.51
N ASN A 58 23.96 18.94 3.83
CA ASN A 58 23.95 19.50 5.19
C ASN A 58 22.60 20.11 5.61
N ASN A 59 21.68 20.29 4.67
CA ASN A 59 20.35 20.88 4.91
C ASN A 59 19.24 19.91 4.47
N GLY A 60 19.53 18.61 4.45
CA GLY A 60 18.56 17.57 4.09
C GLY A 60 17.86 17.84 2.76
N TYR A 61 18.55 18.33 1.73
CA TYR A 61 17.96 18.63 0.41
C TYR A 61 16.76 19.59 0.48
N PHE A 62 16.75 20.47 1.50
CA PHE A 62 15.81 21.58 1.65
C PHE A 62 14.32 21.22 1.75
N HIS A 63 14.00 20.00 2.19
CA HIS A 63 12.66 19.59 2.56
C HIS A 63 12.73 18.47 3.58
N ASP A 64 11.74 18.35 4.45
CA ASP A 64 11.66 17.28 5.45
C ASP A 64 10.76 16.13 4.98
N ILE A 65 9.77 16.44 4.13
CA ILE A 65 8.71 15.52 3.70
C ILE A 65 8.49 15.67 2.20
N LEU A 66 8.30 14.56 1.49
CA LEU A 66 7.89 14.56 0.08
C LEU A 66 6.37 14.37 0.00
N ALA A 67 5.67 15.33 -0.60
CA ALA A 67 4.23 15.26 -0.75
C ALA A 67 3.82 14.88 -2.19
N THR A 68 2.77 14.07 -2.34
CA THR A 68 2.25 13.59 -3.63
C THR A 68 0.74 13.52 -3.58
N HIS A 69 0.06 13.71 -4.72
CA HIS A 69 -1.41 13.66 -4.80
C HIS A 69 -1.87 12.46 -5.65
N SER A 70 -3.09 11.96 -5.42
CA SER A 70 -3.69 10.89 -6.22
C SER A 70 -5.19 11.11 -6.37
N TYR A 71 -5.70 11.12 -7.59
CA TYR A 71 -7.15 11.29 -7.81
C TYR A 71 -7.68 10.25 -8.77
N TYR A 72 -8.98 10.02 -8.67
CA TYR A 72 -9.80 9.24 -9.61
C TYR A 72 -9.52 7.73 -9.60
N TYR A 73 -8.25 7.33 -9.67
CA TYR A 73 -7.78 5.95 -9.72
C TYR A 73 -7.20 5.51 -8.38
N ALA A 74 -7.89 4.62 -7.67
CA ALA A 74 -7.45 4.21 -6.34
C ALA A 74 -6.04 3.57 -6.36
N TRP A 75 -5.72 2.77 -7.38
CA TRP A 75 -4.42 2.11 -7.51
C TRP A 75 -3.26 3.07 -7.78
N GLN A 76 -3.52 4.25 -8.34
CA GLN A 76 -2.47 5.23 -8.62
C GLN A 76 -1.84 5.77 -7.33
N SER A 77 -2.53 5.68 -6.19
CA SER A 77 -1.98 5.99 -4.88
C SER A 77 -0.74 5.15 -4.57
N TRP A 78 -0.73 3.86 -4.93
CA TRP A 78 0.46 3.01 -4.82
C TRP A 78 1.57 3.53 -5.75
N TYR A 79 1.24 3.79 -7.02
CA TYR A 79 2.21 4.20 -8.03
C TYR A 79 2.90 5.52 -7.68
N HIS A 80 2.14 6.51 -7.21
CA HIS A 80 2.66 7.84 -6.88
C HIS A 80 3.56 7.83 -5.64
N VAL A 81 3.20 7.03 -4.62
CA VAL A 81 4.03 6.85 -3.42
C VAL A 81 5.29 6.04 -3.76
N PHE A 82 5.16 4.95 -4.52
CA PHE A 82 6.30 4.14 -4.97
C PHE A 82 7.30 4.98 -5.78
N ARG A 83 6.81 5.82 -6.71
CA ARG A 83 7.67 6.70 -7.50
C ARG A 83 8.38 7.73 -6.63
N ALA A 84 7.69 8.32 -5.67
CA ALA A 84 8.26 9.24 -4.69
C ALA A 84 9.41 8.57 -3.90
N GLY A 85 9.18 7.34 -3.41
CA GLY A 85 10.19 6.56 -2.69
C GLY A 85 11.41 6.22 -3.55
N ASN A 86 11.22 5.77 -4.79
CA ASN A 86 12.34 5.48 -5.69
C ASN A 86 13.16 6.72 -6.01
N SER A 87 12.50 7.85 -6.22
CA SER A 87 13.18 9.10 -6.51
C SER A 87 13.99 9.57 -5.29
N LEU A 88 13.46 9.46 -4.07
CA LEU A 88 14.25 9.68 -2.85
C LEU A 88 15.47 8.74 -2.80
N GLY A 89 15.26 7.44 -3.00
CA GLY A 89 16.30 6.43 -2.96
C GLY A 89 17.42 6.64 -3.99
N ALA A 90 17.08 7.10 -5.20
CA ALA A 90 18.04 7.40 -6.26
C ALA A 90 19.07 8.47 -5.86
N HIS A 91 18.67 9.40 -4.98
CA HIS A 91 19.53 10.46 -4.43
C HIS A 91 20.04 10.15 -3.01
N GLY A 92 19.95 8.89 -2.56
CA GLY A 92 20.43 8.46 -1.24
C GLY A 92 19.61 9.03 -0.07
N LEU A 93 18.36 9.43 -0.32
CA LEU A 93 17.45 9.96 0.68
C LEU A 93 16.48 8.88 1.15
N ASN A 94 16.16 8.93 2.44
CA ASN A 94 15.06 8.19 3.03
C ASN A 94 14.27 9.18 3.91
N LYS A 95 13.09 9.60 3.44
CA LYS A 95 12.28 10.65 4.05
C LYS A 95 10.81 10.27 4.04
N PRO A 96 10.00 10.83 4.96
CA PRO A 96 8.57 10.61 4.95
C PRO A 96 7.92 11.03 3.63
N ILE A 97 6.97 10.22 3.16
CA ILE A 97 6.15 10.47 1.99
C ILE A 97 4.71 10.66 2.43
N TRP A 98 4.13 11.82 2.10
CA TRP A 98 2.73 12.11 2.38
C TRP A 98 1.92 12.04 1.09
N LEU A 99 0.89 11.19 1.06
CA LEU A 99 -0.22 11.33 0.12
C LEU A 99 -1.14 12.43 0.67
N ASN A 100 -0.71 13.68 0.55
CA ASN A 100 -1.32 14.83 1.21
C ASN A 100 -2.60 15.32 0.53
N GLU A 101 -2.98 14.72 -0.60
CA GLU A 101 -4.24 14.99 -1.27
C GLU A 101 -4.68 13.76 -2.05
N THR A 102 -5.76 13.10 -1.62
CA THR A 102 -6.39 12.02 -2.39
C THR A 102 -7.91 12.07 -2.35
N GLY A 103 -8.57 11.81 -3.48
CA GLY A 103 -10.02 11.81 -3.54
C GLY A 103 -10.60 11.60 -4.94
N VAL A 104 -11.92 11.43 -4.98
CA VAL A 104 -12.74 11.41 -6.18
C VAL A 104 -14.06 12.12 -5.88
N PRO A 105 -14.51 13.10 -6.68
CA PRO A 105 -15.77 13.79 -6.42
C PRO A 105 -16.99 12.90 -6.69
N ALA A 106 -18.04 13.05 -5.89
CA ALA A 106 -19.31 12.39 -6.15
C ALA A 106 -20.14 13.15 -7.19
N TRP A 107 -20.80 12.44 -8.12
CA TRP A 107 -21.77 13.04 -9.05
C TRP A 107 -23.18 13.03 -8.49
N ASN A 108 -23.53 12.04 -7.68
CA ASN A 108 -24.90 11.81 -7.18
C ASN A 108 -25.20 12.52 -5.86
N ASP A 109 -24.45 13.56 -5.54
CA ASP A 109 -24.69 14.45 -4.40
C ASP A 109 -24.28 15.88 -4.74
N TYR A 110 -24.90 16.87 -4.10
CA TYR A 110 -24.59 18.28 -4.33
C TYR A 110 -23.17 18.62 -3.83
N PRO A 111 -22.37 19.44 -4.54
CA PRO A 111 -22.70 20.18 -5.77
C PRO A 111 -22.48 19.42 -7.08
N GLY A 112 -22.25 18.12 -7.04
CA GLY A 112 -22.05 17.29 -8.23
C GLY A 112 -23.22 17.35 -9.23
N PRO A 113 -22.98 17.02 -10.51
CA PRO A 113 -24.00 17.03 -11.54
C PRO A 113 -24.92 15.80 -11.40
N VAL A 114 -25.91 15.88 -10.52
CA VAL A 114 -26.80 14.75 -10.17
C VAL A 114 -27.61 14.17 -11.34
N TRP A 115 -27.66 14.89 -12.46
CA TRP A 115 -28.30 14.47 -13.72
C TRP A 115 -27.36 13.74 -14.69
N ASP A 116 -26.05 13.76 -14.47
CA ASP A 116 -25.03 13.16 -15.36
C ASP A 116 -24.36 11.96 -14.67
N GLN A 117 -24.99 10.80 -14.79
CA GLN A 117 -24.52 9.56 -14.17
C GLN A 117 -23.17 9.08 -14.75
N THR A 118 -22.83 9.52 -15.96
CA THR A 118 -21.61 9.15 -16.68
C THR A 118 -20.53 10.23 -16.62
N SER A 119 -20.70 11.23 -15.76
CA SER A 119 -19.81 12.37 -15.65
C SER A 119 -18.36 11.92 -15.40
N PRO A 120 -17.42 12.18 -16.33
CA PRO A 120 -16.05 11.68 -16.21
C PRO A 120 -15.37 12.13 -14.92
N TYR A 121 -14.48 11.28 -14.40
CA TYR A 121 -13.69 11.52 -13.19
C TYR A 121 -14.50 11.59 -11.89
N ARG A 122 -15.74 11.10 -11.89
CA ARG A 122 -16.64 11.13 -10.73
C ARG A 122 -17.02 9.73 -10.26
N ALA A 123 -17.49 9.66 -9.03
CA ALA A 123 -17.98 8.45 -8.39
C ALA A 123 -19.43 8.65 -7.91
N THR A 124 -20.12 7.57 -7.57
CA THR A 124 -21.22 7.69 -6.61
C THR A 124 -20.66 7.93 -5.20
N LEU A 125 -21.47 8.39 -4.24
CA LEU A 125 -21.08 8.46 -2.82
C LEU A 125 -20.57 7.11 -2.27
N SER A 126 -21.15 5.99 -2.74
CA SER A 126 -20.69 4.65 -2.34
C SER A 126 -19.34 4.31 -2.94
N GLU A 127 -19.14 4.58 -4.23
CA GLU A 127 -17.86 4.37 -4.89
C GLU A 127 -16.77 5.30 -4.34
N GLN A 128 -17.11 6.54 -3.96
CA GLN A 128 -16.20 7.46 -3.28
C GLN A 128 -15.77 6.92 -1.91
N ALA A 129 -16.69 6.33 -1.15
CA ALA A 129 -16.37 5.62 0.07
C ALA A 129 -15.42 4.44 -0.21
N ASP A 130 -15.68 3.63 -1.23
CA ASP A 130 -14.85 2.49 -1.61
C ASP A 130 -13.43 2.93 -2.03
N PHE A 131 -13.31 4.04 -2.78
CA PHE A 131 -12.03 4.65 -3.17
C PHE A 131 -11.15 5.01 -1.96
N ILE A 132 -11.73 5.54 -0.88
CA ILE A 132 -10.95 5.95 0.30
C ILE A 132 -10.19 4.76 0.90
N ILE A 133 -10.86 3.61 1.07
CA ILE A 133 -10.19 2.41 1.58
C ILE A 133 -9.14 1.93 0.60
N GLN A 134 -9.50 1.75 -0.68
CA GLN A 134 -8.58 1.22 -1.68
C GLN A 134 -7.33 2.11 -1.82
N SER A 135 -7.52 3.43 -1.98
CA SER A 135 -6.43 4.40 -2.07
C SER A 135 -5.53 4.34 -0.83
N ALA A 136 -6.11 4.23 0.37
CA ALA A 136 -5.33 4.18 1.59
C ALA A 136 -4.51 2.89 1.69
N PHE A 137 -5.09 1.72 1.40
CA PHE A 137 -4.37 0.44 1.37
C PHE A 137 -3.23 0.45 0.34
N TYR A 138 -3.48 0.97 -0.86
CA TYR A 138 -2.45 1.12 -1.88
C TYR A 138 -1.30 2.05 -1.45
N ALA A 139 -1.63 3.20 -0.86
CA ALA A 139 -0.64 4.18 -0.41
C ALA A 139 0.18 3.67 0.77
N MET A 140 -0.47 3.09 1.80
CA MET A 140 0.21 2.53 2.97
C MET A 140 1.15 1.38 2.55
N TYR A 141 0.70 0.49 1.66
CA TYR A 141 1.53 -0.61 1.18
C TYR A 141 2.76 -0.11 0.40
N ALA A 142 2.63 1.00 -0.33
CA ALA A 142 3.75 1.63 -1.02
C ALA A 142 4.72 2.39 -0.11
N GLY A 143 4.38 2.58 1.17
CA GLY A 143 5.21 3.29 2.16
C GLY A 143 4.81 4.74 2.40
N ALA A 144 3.54 5.13 2.26
CA ALA A 144 3.09 6.46 2.65
C ALA A 144 3.00 6.56 4.18
N ASP A 145 3.60 7.60 4.75
CA ASP A 145 3.58 7.89 6.19
C ASP A 145 2.32 8.64 6.63
N ALA A 146 1.67 9.36 5.71
CA ALA A 146 0.40 10.04 5.97
C ALA A 146 -0.46 10.12 4.70
N ILE A 147 -1.78 10.02 4.89
CA ILE A 147 -2.77 10.02 3.82
C ILE A 147 -3.89 10.98 4.20
N PHE A 148 -4.25 11.88 3.28
CA PHE A 148 -5.23 12.93 3.52
C PHE A 148 -6.34 12.88 2.47
N HIS A 149 -7.57 12.79 2.93
CA HIS A 149 -8.74 12.92 2.05
C HIS A 149 -8.95 14.37 1.61
N PHE A 150 -9.15 14.58 0.32
CA PHE A 150 -9.51 15.85 -0.29
C PHE A 150 -11.03 15.88 -0.47
N GLN A 151 -11.84 16.56 0.36
CA GLN A 151 -11.59 17.60 1.39
C GLN A 151 -12.53 17.40 2.60
N LEU A 152 -12.45 18.25 3.64
CA LEU A 152 -13.45 18.25 4.73
C LEU A 152 -14.82 18.76 4.25
N TYR A 153 -14.81 19.88 3.53
CA TYR A 153 -15.97 20.52 2.88
C TYR A 153 -15.62 20.77 1.41
N ASP A 154 -16.63 20.90 0.55
CA ASP A 154 -16.45 21.17 -0.87
C ASP A 154 -15.90 22.59 -1.09
N GLY A 155 -14.63 22.69 -1.49
CA GLY A 155 -14.07 23.96 -1.95
C GLY A 155 -14.66 24.37 -3.29
N CYS A 156 -14.44 25.63 -3.69
CA CYS A 156 -14.76 26.10 -5.04
C CYS A 156 -13.99 25.33 -6.14
N GLY A 157 -12.99 24.51 -5.78
CA GLY A 157 -12.16 23.76 -6.72
C GLY A 157 -11.49 24.68 -7.72
N ASN A 158 -11.58 24.31 -9.01
CA ASN A 158 -11.09 25.11 -10.13
C ASN A 158 -12.08 26.18 -10.61
N GLN A 159 -13.09 26.53 -9.80
CA GLN A 159 -14.18 27.43 -10.17
C GLN A 159 -14.03 28.82 -9.53
N PRO A 160 -14.70 29.86 -10.09
CA PRO A 160 -14.68 31.19 -9.50
C PRO A 160 -15.16 31.18 -8.04
N ARG A 161 -14.53 32.00 -7.20
CA ARG A 161 -14.98 32.20 -5.81
C ARG A 161 -16.45 32.67 -5.79
N GLY A 162 -17.23 32.16 -4.83
CA GLY A 162 -18.65 32.49 -4.73
C GLY A 162 -19.51 31.80 -5.79
N THR A 163 -19.01 30.72 -6.40
CA THR A 163 -19.86 29.84 -7.21
C THR A 163 -20.88 29.17 -6.31
N ASP A 164 -22.15 29.40 -6.63
CA ASP A 164 -23.26 28.90 -5.84
C ASP A 164 -24.52 28.84 -6.70
N PHE A 165 -25.32 27.80 -6.46
CA PHE A 165 -26.56 27.50 -7.17
C PHE A 165 -27.39 26.54 -6.33
N PRO A 166 -28.74 26.59 -6.41
CA PRO A 166 -29.57 25.63 -5.71
C PRO A 166 -29.42 24.24 -6.33
N PRO A 167 -29.62 23.14 -5.59
CA PRO A 167 -29.68 21.80 -6.16
C PRO A 167 -30.67 21.73 -7.33
N HIS A 168 -30.25 21.14 -8.45
CA HIS A 168 -31.02 21.10 -9.69
C HIS A 168 -30.66 19.87 -10.53
N ASN A 169 -31.42 19.58 -11.60
CA ASN A 169 -31.27 18.44 -12.50
C ASN A 169 -30.82 18.86 -13.92
N GLY A 170 -29.87 19.80 -13.99
CA GLY A 170 -29.33 20.33 -15.24
C GLY A 170 -30.13 21.47 -15.89
N GLU A 171 -31.32 21.82 -15.38
CA GLU A 171 -32.15 22.90 -15.94
C GLU A 171 -31.55 24.30 -15.80
N LEU A 172 -30.55 24.47 -14.92
CA LEU A 172 -29.81 25.72 -14.76
C LEU A 172 -28.57 25.81 -15.66
N CYS A 173 -28.24 24.75 -16.40
CA CYS A 173 -27.06 24.67 -17.25
C CYS A 173 -27.34 25.09 -18.70
N ASP A 174 -26.42 25.85 -19.27
CA ASP A 174 -26.32 26.00 -20.72
C ASP A 174 -25.59 24.81 -21.37
N ALA A 175 -25.43 24.84 -22.69
CA ALA A 175 -24.77 23.78 -23.45
C ALA A 175 -23.27 23.61 -23.12
N ASN A 176 -22.65 24.57 -22.43
CA ASN A 176 -21.25 24.54 -22.02
C ASN A 176 -21.07 24.17 -20.54
N GLY A 177 -22.15 23.83 -19.82
CA GLY A 177 -22.09 23.55 -18.38
C GLY A 177 -21.98 24.80 -17.51
N MET A 178 -22.32 25.97 -18.05
CA MET A 178 -22.34 27.24 -17.31
C MET A 178 -23.76 27.57 -16.83
N LEU A 179 -23.88 28.33 -15.74
CA LEU A 179 -25.18 28.79 -15.26
C LEU A 179 -25.83 29.71 -16.30
N ILE A 180 -27.10 29.46 -16.63
CA ILE A 180 -27.89 30.33 -17.51
C ILE A 180 -28.03 31.75 -16.91
N SER A 181 -28.15 31.84 -15.58
CA SER A 181 -28.29 33.10 -14.86
C SER A 181 -26.99 33.90 -14.73
N ASP A 182 -25.84 33.22 -14.75
CA ASP A 182 -24.51 33.81 -14.68
C ASP A 182 -23.50 32.93 -15.46
N PRO A 183 -23.36 33.15 -16.78
CA PRO A 183 -22.48 32.34 -17.62
C PRO A 183 -20.98 32.42 -17.28
N THR A 184 -20.59 33.20 -16.27
CA THR A 184 -19.21 33.23 -15.76
C THR A 184 -18.94 32.10 -14.75
N LYS A 185 -19.98 31.43 -14.25
CA LYS A 185 -19.90 30.38 -13.25
C LYS A 185 -20.45 29.06 -13.78
N PRO A 186 -19.81 27.92 -13.46
CA PRO A 186 -20.35 26.61 -13.82
C PRO A 186 -21.63 26.30 -13.04
N CYS A 187 -22.50 25.48 -13.64
CA CYS A 187 -23.74 25.02 -13.02
C CYS A 187 -23.58 23.73 -12.21
N ALA A 188 -22.38 23.17 -12.11
CA ALA A 188 -22.10 21.99 -11.31
C ALA A 188 -20.73 22.13 -10.64
N GLY A 189 -20.54 21.42 -9.53
CA GLY A 189 -19.34 21.41 -8.70
C GLY A 189 -18.70 20.03 -8.58
N ASP A 190 -17.78 19.93 -7.63
CA ASP A 190 -17.12 18.70 -7.20
C ASP A 190 -17.51 18.40 -5.75
N ALA A 191 -18.31 17.36 -5.52
CA ALA A 191 -18.67 16.90 -4.17
C ALA A 191 -17.56 16.03 -3.57
N ASN A 192 -16.51 16.68 -3.06
CA ASN A 192 -15.31 16.06 -2.48
C ASN A 192 -15.37 15.94 -0.95
N GLY A 193 -16.17 16.78 -0.29
CA GLY A 193 -16.18 16.97 1.16
C GLY A 193 -16.57 15.70 1.94
N LEU A 194 -15.97 15.48 3.10
CA LEU A 194 -16.49 14.53 4.10
C LEU A 194 -17.82 15.01 4.70
N PHE A 195 -18.09 16.31 4.62
CA PHE A 195 -19.34 16.95 5.02
C PHE A 195 -19.87 17.81 3.88
N SER A 196 -21.19 17.91 3.78
CA SER A 196 -21.81 18.96 2.98
C SER A 196 -21.47 20.34 3.54
N ASN A 197 -21.39 21.34 2.66
CA ASN A 197 -20.97 22.68 3.03
C ASN A 197 -21.93 23.34 4.04
N PRO A 198 -21.40 24.18 4.96
CA PRO A 198 -22.22 25.07 5.76
C PRO A 198 -22.83 26.19 4.91
N THR A 199 -23.86 26.85 5.44
CA THR A 199 -24.56 27.94 4.73
C THR A 199 -23.73 29.21 4.57
N ASP A 200 -22.57 29.30 5.23
CA ASP A 200 -21.63 30.43 5.15
C ASP A 200 -20.30 30.08 4.45
N ALA A 201 -20.24 28.91 3.79
CA ALA A 201 -19.09 28.51 2.98
C ALA A 201 -18.80 29.48 1.83
N ALA A 202 -17.57 29.44 1.31
CA ALA A 202 -17.17 30.32 0.20
C ALA A 202 -17.85 29.97 -1.15
N CYS A 203 -18.29 28.72 -1.32
CA CYS A 203 -18.99 28.19 -2.49
C CYS A 203 -19.99 27.12 -2.05
N PHE A 204 -20.95 26.81 -2.92
CA PHE A 204 -21.88 25.69 -2.77
C PHE A 204 -22.62 25.64 -1.42
N THR A 205 -23.29 26.73 -1.05
CA THR A 205 -23.87 26.92 0.30
C THR A 205 -25.28 26.34 0.45
N GLN A 206 -25.82 25.76 -0.63
CA GLN A 206 -27.25 25.46 -0.76
C GLN A 206 -27.59 23.97 -0.67
N HIS A 207 -26.72 23.16 -0.04
CA HIS A 207 -27.02 21.75 0.22
C HIS A 207 -28.31 21.62 1.05
N THR A 208 -29.17 20.64 0.74
CA THR A 208 -30.49 20.47 1.41
C THR A 208 -30.37 20.15 2.90
N THR A 209 -29.27 19.52 3.28
CA THR A 209 -28.84 19.28 4.67
C THR A 209 -27.42 19.84 4.87
N PRO A 210 -27.24 21.12 5.22
CA PRO A 210 -25.91 21.69 5.46
C PRO A 210 -25.21 21.01 6.64
N GLU A 211 -23.87 20.95 6.60
CA GLU A 211 -23.02 20.36 7.65
C GLU A 211 -23.35 18.91 8.03
N SER A 212 -23.97 18.15 7.14
CA SER A 212 -24.24 16.74 7.35
C SER A 212 -23.05 15.89 6.88
N PRO A 213 -22.63 14.87 7.66
CA PRO A 213 -21.59 13.95 7.22
C PRO A 213 -22.06 13.16 6.00
N ARG A 214 -21.19 13.03 5.01
CA ARG A 214 -21.39 12.15 3.85
C ARG A 214 -20.93 10.72 4.16
N GLN A 215 -21.29 9.78 3.29
CA GLN A 215 -20.95 8.36 3.44
C GLN A 215 -19.44 8.12 3.58
N ASN A 216 -18.64 8.88 2.83
CA ASN A 216 -17.18 8.87 2.89
C ASN A 216 -16.61 9.25 4.28
N ASN A 217 -17.34 10.00 5.12
CA ASN A 217 -16.96 10.28 6.52
C ASN A 217 -16.95 9.02 7.37
N ALA A 218 -17.95 8.16 7.23
CA ALA A 218 -18.02 6.89 7.94
C ALA A 218 -16.85 5.99 7.55
N THR A 219 -16.54 5.93 6.25
CA THR A 219 -15.38 5.17 5.74
C THR A 219 -14.05 5.71 6.25
N TYR A 220 -13.89 7.03 6.29
CA TYR A 220 -12.68 7.64 6.84
C TYR A 220 -12.50 7.24 8.32
N ARG A 221 -13.59 7.19 9.10
CA ARG A 221 -13.57 6.68 10.48
C ARG A 221 -13.21 5.21 10.58
N VAL A 222 -13.63 4.37 9.62
CA VAL A 222 -13.21 2.95 9.57
C VAL A 222 -11.70 2.85 9.50
N LEU A 223 -11.04 3.58 8.59
CA LEU A 223 -9.58 3.61 8.49
C LEU A 223 -8.93 4.10 9.78
N THR A 224 -9.38 5.23 10.33
CA THR A 224 -8.83 5.78 11.57
C THR A 224 -9.22 5.02 12.84
N THR A 225 -9.98 3.93 12.74
CA THR A 225 -10.32 3.07 13.88
C THR A 225 -9.64 1.72 13.76
N TYR A 226 -9.60 1.16 12.56
CA TYR A 226 -9.24 -0.23 12.33
C TYR A 226 -7.96 -0.43 11.52
N VAL A 227 -7.37 0.63 10.96
CA VAL A 227 -6.17 0.54 10.11
C VAL A 227 -5.15 1.60 10.54
N GLN A 228 -4.67 1.47 11.78
CA GLN A 228 -3.66 2.31 12.39
C GLN A 228 -2.49 1.48 12.91
N ASP A 229 -1.31 2.11 12.96
CA ASP A 229 -0.06 1.54 13.45
C ASP A 229 0.28 0.21 12.78
N VAL A 230 0.20 0.20 11.44
CA VAL A 230 0.33 -1.00 10.63
C VAL A 230 1.60 -0.97 9.78
N GLU A 231 2.17 -2.14 9.53
CA GLU A 231 3.32 -2.36 8.65
C GLU A 231 2.91 -3.20 7.43
N PRO A 232 3.35 -2.87 6.21
CA PRO A 232 3.08 -3.69 5.02
C PRO A 232 3.56 -5.14 5.20
N LEU A 233 2.72 -6.11 4.86
CA LEU A 233 3.08 -7.53 4.87
C LEU A 233 3.28 -8.06 3.46
N TRP A 234 2.18 -8.15 2.70
CA TRP A 234 2.16 -8.74 1.38
C TRP A 234 0.99 -8.19 0.57
N ARG A 235 1.06 -8.39 -0.73
CA ARG A 235 0.05 -7.98 -1.69
C ARG A 235 -0.08 -9.06 -2.76
N GLU A 236 -1.31 -9.49 -3.02
CA GLU A 236 -1.62 -10.59 -3.92
C GLU A 236 -2.78 -10.23 -4.86
N ARG A 237 -2.81 -10.88 -6.03
CA ARG A 237 -3.91 -10.77 -7.01
C ARG A 237 -4.39 -12.15 -7.45
N PRO A 238 -5.09 -12.88 -6.57
CA PRO A 238 -5.54 -14.24 -6.89
C PRO A 238 -6.70 -14.26 -7.89
N GLY A 239 -7.02 -15.46 -8.36
CA GLY A 239 -8.12 -15.72 -9.30
C GLY A 239 -7.71 -15.83 -10.77
N SER A 240 -6.41 -15.78 -11.08
CA SER A 240 -5.89 -16.09 -12.42
C SER A 240 -4.53 -16.78 -12.37
N GLU A 241 -4.11 -17.39 -13.48
CA GLU A 241 -2.77 -17.96 -13.64
C GLU A 241 -1.67 -16.88 -13.66
N ASP A 242 -2.03 -15.62 -13.95
CA ASP A 242 -1.13 -14.48 -13.83
C ASP A 242 -1.24 -13.87 -12.42
N PRO A 243 -0.26 -14.10 -11.53
CA PRO A 243 -0.29 -13.59 -10.16
C PRO A 243 -0.20 -12.06 -10.09
N TYR A 244 0.15 -11.38 -11.20
CA TYR A 244 0.23 -9.93 -11.25
C TYR A 244 -1.05 -9.29 -11.79
N ASN A 245 -1.92 -10.05 -12.46
CA ASN A 245 -3.09 -9.50 -13.15
C ASN A 245 -4.42 -10.21 -12.82
N GLY A 246 -4.47 -10.99 -11.74
CA GLY A 246 -5.71 -11.62 -11.30
C GLY A 246 -6.86 -10.62 -11.00
N PRO A 247 -8.12 -11.10 -11.00
CA PRO A 247 -9.30 -10.25 -10.88
C PRO A 247 -9.55 -9.71 -9.48
N GLN A 248 -8.81 -10.18 -8.47
CA GLN A 248 -8.92 -9.72 -7.09
C GLN A 248 -7.69 -8.89 -6.70
N GLU A 249 -7.84 -8.03 -5.70
CA GLU A 249 -6.73 -7.26 -5.11
C GLU A 249 -6.76 -7.44 -3.60
N TRP A 250 -5.68 -8.01 -3.06
CA TRP A 250 -5.53 -8.32 -1.65
C TRP A 250 -4.30 -7.59 -1.14
N ILE A 251 -4.45 -6.78 -0.09
CA ILE A 251 -3.34 -6.04 0.53
C ILE A 251 -3.40 -6.27 2.03
N ALA A 252 -2.31 -6.77 2.60
CA ALA A 252 -2.22 -7.09 4.01
C ALA A 252 -1.21 -6.23 4.75
N PHE A 253 -1.55 -5.99 6.01
CA PHE A 253 -0.70 -5.34 6.99
C PHE A 253 -0.65 -6.11 8.30
N TYR A 254 0.42 -5.90 9.04
CA TYR A 254 0.61 -6.38 10.40
C TYR A 254 0.49 -5.21 11.37
N ARG A 255 -0.22 -5.40 12.49
CA ARG A 255 -0.24 -4.44 13.60
C ARG A 255 0.64 -4.95 14.74
N PRO A 256 1.84 -4.38 14.96
CA PRO A 256 2.74 -4.84 16.02
C PRO A 256 2.17 -4.73 17.43
N SER A 257 1.32 -3.74 17.69
CA SER A 257 0.75 -3.51 19.03
C SER A 257 -0.22 -4.59 19.50
N SER A 258 -0.81 -5.35 18.58
CA SER A 258 -1.81 -6.39 18.87
C SER A 258 -1.49 -7.76 18.28
N GLY A 259 -0.50 -7.87 17.38
CA GLY A 259 -0.22 -9.10 16.64
C GLY A 259 -1.28 -9.46 15.61
N GLU A 260 -2.07 -8.48 15.15
CA GLU A 260 -3.14 -8.69 14.19
C GLU A 260 -2.66 -8.58 12.74
N ARG A 261 -3.20 -9.45 11.88
CA ARG A 261 -3.18 -9.34 10.42
C ARG A 261 -4.44 -8.61 9.97
N ILE A 262 -4.27 -7.58 9.14
CA ILE A 262 -5.34 -6.74 8.58
C ILE A 262 -5.29 -6.85 7.06
N VAL A 263 -6.34 -7.38 6.43
CA VAL A 263 -6.37 -7.65 4.99
C VAL A 263 -7.51 -6.88 4.34
N GLY A 264 -7.18 -6.06 3.35
CA GLY A 264 -8.14 -5.38 2.47
C GLY A 264 -8.31 -6.17 1.18
N LEU A 265 -9.55 -6.43 0.77
CA LEU A 265 -9.89 -7.32 -0.35
C LEU A 265 -10.97 -6.68 -1.22
N TRP A 266 -10.80 -6.66 -2.53
CA TRP A 266 -11.85 -6.25 -3.47
C TRP A 266 -11.69 -6.89 -4.86
N ALA A 267 -12.79 -6.93 -5.62
CA ALA A 267 -12.75 -7.25 -7.04
C ALA A 267 -12.17 -6.05 -7.81
N ARG A 268 -11.32 -6.29 -8.81
CA ARG A 268 -10.67 -5.24 -9.61
C ARG A 268 -11.50 -4.78 -10.79
N PHE A 269 -12.44 -5.61 -11.25
CA PHE A 269 -13.19 -5.41 -12.50
C PHE A 269 -14.69 -5.59 -12.27
N GLY A 270 -15.46 -5.48 -13.36
CA GLY A 270 -16.93 -5.54 -13.36
C GLY A 270 -17.56 -6.89 -13.04
N GLU A 271 -16.78 -7.86 -12.58
CA GLU A 271 -17.26 -9.19 -12.23
C GLU A 271 -17.23 -9.39 -10.71
N THR A 272 -18.23 -10.08 -10.18
CA THR A 272 -18.27 -10.45 -8.77
C THR A 272 -17.32 -11.62 -8.54
N GLU A 273 -16.45 -11.47 -7.55
CA GLU A 273 -15.43 -12.45 -7.22
C GLU A 273 -15.77 -13.19 -5.92
N VAL A 274 -15.18 -14.37 -5.74
CA VAL A 274 -15.21 -15.11 -4.47
C VAL A 274 -13.79 -15.31 -3.99
N ALA A 275 -13.44 -14.63 -2.89
CA ALA A 275 -12.14 -14.78 -2.25
C ALA A 275 -12.16 -15.99 -1.30
N GLN A 276 -11.12 -16.82 -1.41
CA GLN A 276 -10.79 -17.89 -0.46
C GLN A 276 -9.56 -17.46 0.34
N LEU A 277 -9.76 -16.59 1.34
CA LEU A 277 -8.66 -16.08 2.16
C LEU A 277 -8.19 -17.17 3.13
N PRO A 278 -6.93 -17.63 3.10
CA PRO A 278 -6.41 -18.58 4.08
C PRO A 278 -6.53 -17.99 5.49
N ALA A 279 -7.16 -18.72 6.39
CA ALA A 279 -7.44 -18.25 7.74
C ALA A 279 -6.21 -18.42 8.64
N ALA A 280 -5.80 -17.33 9.29
CA ALA A 280 -4.71 -17.32 10.28
C ALA A 280 -5.25 -17.62 11.70
N ALA A 281 -6.57 -17.58 11.89
CA ALA A 281 -7.27 -18.01 13.09
C ALA A 281 -8.58 -18.75 12.76
N ASP A 282 -9.29 -19.26 13.77
CA ASP A 282 -10.61 -19.87 13.58
C ASP A 282 -11.72 -18.82 13.39
N SER A 283 -11.45 -17.56 13.74
CA SER A 283 -12.39 -16.45 13.59
C SER A 283 -11.69 -15.12 13.30
N ALA A 284 -12.38 -14.26 12.56
CA ALA A 284 -11.91 -12.93 12.18
C ALA A 284 -13.05 -11.90 12.24
N LEU A 285 -12.71 -10.62 12.39
CA LEU A 285 -13.64 -9.51 12.26
C LEU A 285 -13.66 -9.04 10.81
N LEU A 286 -14.83 -9.12 10.16
CA LEU A 286 -15.12 -8.50 8.88
C LEU A 286 -15.67 -7.09 9.10
N ILE A 287 -15.18 -6.12 8.35
CA ILE A 287 -15.61 -4.72 8.38
C ILE A 287 -15.89 -4.26 6.95
N THR A 288 -17.03 -3.58 6.75
CA THR A 288 -17.40 -2.96 5.48
C THR A 288 -17.16 -1.43 5.52
N PRO A 289 -17.14 -0.73 4.36
CA PRO A 289 -16.84 0.71 4.31
C PRO A 289 -17.78 1.59 5.14
N ASP A 290 -19.03 1.17 5.31
CA ASP A 290 -20.03 1.84 6.15
C ASP A 290 -19.88 1.56 7.66
N GLY A 291 -18.84 0.80 8.05
CA GLY A 291 -18.52 0.50 9.45
C GLY A 291 -19.34 -0.64 10.05
N VAL A 292 -20.11 -1.37 9.24
CA VAL A 292 -20.79 -2.59 9.70
C VAL A 292 -19.74 -3.67 9.94
N THR A 293 -19.86 -4.35 11.08
CA THR A 293 -18.94 -5.40 11.50
C THR A 293 -19.64 -6.75 11.62
N GLN A 294 -18.96 -7.82 11.25
CA GLN A 294 -19.44 -9.20 11.38
C GLN A 294 -18.30 -10.12 11.81
N MET A 295 -18.58 -11.08 12.69
CA MET A 295 -17.62 -12.17 12.96
C MET A 295 -17.70 -13.23 11.88
N LEU A 296 -16.54 -13.61 11.35
CA LEU A 296 -16.34 -14.74 10.45
C LEU A 296 -15.88 -15.96 11.24
N THR A 297 -16.20 -17.14 10.71
CA THR A 297 -15.69 -18.43 11.19
C THR A 297 -15.01 -19.12 10.03
N ALA A 298 -13.78 -19.61 10.25
CA ALA A 298 -13.06 -20.35 9.23
C ALA A 298 -13.72 -21.70 8.96
N VAL A 299 -13.83 -22.07 7.69
CA VAL A 299 -14.31 -23.38 7.23
C VAL A 299 -13.23 -23.96 6.34
N ASP A 300 -12.80 -25.19 6.63
CA ASP A 300 -11.73 -25.88 5.92
C ASP A 300 -10.43 -25.07 5.78
N GLY A 301 -10.16 -24.20 6.75
CA GLY A 301 -8.97 -23.34 6.78
C GLY A 301 -9.09 -22.02 6.03
N PHE A 302 -10.29 -21.63 5.58
CA PHE A 302 -10.51 -20.40 4.80
C PHE A 302 -11.66 -19.54 5.32
N TYR A 303 -11.59 -18.24 5.05
CA TYR A 303 -12.76 -17.37 5.00
C TYR A 303 -13.19 -17.21 3.54
N THR A 304 -14.42 -17.65 3.23
CA THR A 304 -15.03 -17.45 1.92
C THR A 304 -15.79 -16.12 1.89
N LEU A 305 -15.38 -15.20 1.02
CA LEU A 305 -15.94 -13.84 0.96
C LEU A 305 -16.39 -13.51 -0.46
N THR A 306 -17.63 -13.01 -0.60
CA THR A 306 -18.10 -12.45 -1.87
C THR A 306 -17.60 -11.02 -2.00
N LEU A 307 -16.85 -10.74 -3.06
CA LEU A 307 -16.34 -9.42 -3.40
C LEU A 307 -17.21 -8.84 -4.53
N PRO A 308 -18.05 -7.81 -4.25
CA PRO A 308 -18.90 -7.23 -5.28
C PRO A 308 -18.10 -6.69 -6.45
N ALA A 309 -18.65 -6.79 -7.66
CA ALA A 309 -18.09 -6.19 -8.87
C ALA A 309 -17.79 -4.69 -8.72
N ALA A 310 -16.73 -4.24 -9.39
CA ALA A 310 -16.47 -2.81 -9.59
C ALA A 310 -17.59 -2.18 -10.45
N THR A 311 -18.13 -1.05 -10.01
CA THR A 311 -19.21 -0.35 -10.73
C THR A 311 -18.74 0.94 -11.40
N ASN A 312 -17.67 1.56 -10.91
CA ASN A 312 -17.25 2.86 -11.41
C ASN A 312 -16.63 2.73 -12.80
N GLN A 313 -17.25 3.37 -13.79
CA GLN A 313 -16.76 3.46 -15.17
C GLN A 313 -16.78 4.90 -15.69
N ASN A 314 -16.85 5.87 -14.78
CA ASN A 314 -16.93 7.29 -15.10
C ASN A 314 -15.54 7.82 -15.45
N LYS A 315 -15.07 7.44 -16.62
CA LYS A 315 -13.76 7.77 -17.18
C LYS A 315 -13.91 8.49 -18.53
N PRO A 316 -12.91 9.29 -18.93
CA PRO A 316 -12.78 9.77 -20.30
C PRO A 316 -12.95 8.67 -21.34
N ALA A 317 -13.59 9.02 -22.45
CA ALA A 317 -13.95 8.07 -23.51
C ALA A 317 -12.72 7.51 -24.27
N ASP A 318 -11.59 8.21 -24.20
CA ASP A 318 -10.31 7.80 -24.78
C ASP A 318 -9.50 6.86 -23.88
N TRP A 319 -9.94 6.61 -22.64
CA TRP A 319 -9.31 5.66 -21.73
C TRP A 319 -9.72 4.22 -22.05
N ASP A 320 -8.86 3.27 -21.70
CA ASP A 320 -9.12 1.84 -21.93
C ASP A 320 -10.47 1.43 -21.31
N PRO A 321 -11.42 0.93 -22.11
CA PRO A 321 -12.76 0.59 -21.64
C PRO A 321 -12.77 -0.48 -20.55
N ALA A 322 -11.76 -1.37 -20.52
CA ALA A 322 -11.62 -2.41 -19.51
C ALA A 322 -11.19 -1.89 -18.13
N LEU A 323 -10.77 -0.62 -18.02
CA LEU A 323 -10.36 -0.02 -16.76
C LEU A 323 -11.56 0.35 -15.88
N TYR A 324 -11.45 -0.03 -14.61
CA TYR A 324 -12.30 0.43 -13.52
C TYR A 324 -11.45 1.33 -12.61
N PRO A 325 -11.72 2.65 -12.54
CA PRO A 325 -10.91 3.54 -11.72
C PRO A 325 -10.93 3.20 -10.24
N ILE A 326 -12.06 2.67 -9.79
CA ILE A 326 -12.33 2.22 -8.43
C ILE A 326 -12.74 0.75 -8.55
N GLY A 327 -12.07 -0.12 -7.80
CA GLY A 327 -12.46 -1.53 -7.70
C GLY A 327 -13.82 -1.68 -7.01
N GLY A 328 -14.28 -2.92 -6.90
CA GLY A 328 -15.48 -3.28 -6.17
C GLY A 328 -15.43 -2.88 -4.69
N ARG A 329 -16.58 -2.93 -4.04
CA ARG A 329 -16.73 -2.60 -2.62
C ARG A 329 -15.72 -3.39 -1.77
N PRO A 330 -14.78 -2.73 -1.07
CA PRO A 330 -13.74 -3.42 -0.35
C PRO A 330 -14.26 -4.00 0.97
N LEU A 331 -13.69 -5.13 1.35
CA LEU A 331 -13.85 -5.77 2.65
C LEU A 331 -12.54 -5.66 3.43
N ILE A 332 -12.62 -5.44 4.74
CA ILE A 332 -11.46 -5.49 5.64
C ILE A 332 -11.64 -6.66 6.60
N VAL A 333 -10.66 -7.55 6.67
CA VAL A 333 -10.63 -8.70 7.58
C VAL A 333 -9.51 -8.49 8.59
N ILE A 334 -9.82 -8.62 9.88
CA ILE A 334 -8.85 -8.49 10.98
C ILE A 334 -8.88 -9.76 11.82
N GLU A 335 -7.71 -10.37 12.02
CA GLU A 335 -7.54 -11.52 12.90
C GLU A 335 -6.16 -11.53 13.56
N THR A 336 -6.02 -12.21 14.70
CA THR A 336 -4.71 -12.51 15.29
C THR A 336 -4.18 -13.78 14.66
N ASP A 337 -2.96 -13.75 14.13
CA ASP A 337 -2.36 -14.96 13.57
C ASP A 337 -2.01 -15.97 14.67
N ARG A 338 -2.53 -17.20 14.52
CA ARG A 338 -2.32 -18.34 15.43
C ARG A 338 -1.82 -19.57 14.70
N ARG A 339 -1.42 -19.45 13.45
CA ARG A 339 -0.86 -20.56 12.67
C ARG A 339 0.65 -20.40 12.67
N ALA A 340 1.36 -21.48 12.97
CA ALA A 340 2.80 -21.47 12.87
C ALA A 340 3.25 -21.56 11.40
N PRO A 341 4.39 -20.95 11.05
CA PRO A 341 4.96 -21.11 9.74
C PRO A 341 5.44 -22.55 9.53
N VAL A 342 5.61 -22.95 8.27
CA VAL A 342 6.22 -24.22 7.88
C VAL A 342 7.62 -23.95 7.35
N VAL A 343 8.59 -24.77 7.74
CA VAL A 343 9.99 -24.61 7.33
C VAL A 343 10.47 -25.73 6.42
N SER A 344 11.43 -25.40 5.56
CA SER A 344 12.18 -26.37 4.76
C SER A 344 13.68 -26.18 4.97
N LEU A 345 14.44 -27.28 4.99
CA LEU A 345 15.89 -27.28 5.18
C LEU A 345 16.53 -28.11 4.07
N SER A 346 17.65 -27.64 3.52
CA SER A 346 18.47 -28.33 2.53
C SER A 346 19.93 -28.23 2.94
N ILE A 347 20.62 -29.37 2.95
CA ILE A 347 22.02 -29.44 3.39
C ILE A 347 22.88 -30.15 2.37
N SER A 348 24.08 -29.62 2.11
CA SER A 348 25.12 -30.28 1.31
C SER A 348 26.48 -30.17 2.00
N ARG A 349 27.40 -31.11 1.75
CA ARG A 349 28.72 -31.13 2.39
C ARG A 349 29.84 -31.27 1.38
N VAL A 350 30.89 -30.48 1.55
CA VAL A 350 32.16 -30.55 0.80
C VAL A 350 33.32 -30.52 1.80
N GLY A 351 33.91 -31.69 2.06
CA GLY A 351 34.97 -31.84 3.07
C GLY A 351 34.49 -31.43 4.47
N ALA A 352 35.15 -30.42 5.04
CA ALA A 352 34.81 -29.84 6.35
C ALA A 352 33.62 -28.86 6.30
N THR A 353 33.26 -28.35 5.11
CA THR A 353 32.22 -27.33 4.95
C THR A 353 30.87 -27.99 4.70
N ILE A 354 29.87 -27.57 5.47
CA ILE A 354 28.47 -27.96 5.34
C ILE A 354 27.69 -26.70 4.97
N ASN A 355 27.10 -26.68 3.78
CA ASN A 355 26.27 -25.58 3.31
C ASN A 355 24.81 -25.90 3.63
N LEU A 356 24.15 -25.00 4.33
CA LEU A 356 22.73 -25.07 4.65
C LEU A 356 22.01 -23.96 3.89
N SER A 357 20.83 -24.29 3.36
CA SER A 357 19.85 -23.32 2.87
C SER A 357 18.49 -23.73 3.39
N TRP A 358 17.70 -22.75 3.78
CA TRP A 358 16.37 -22.96 4.34
C TRP A 358 15.39 -21.89 3.89
N SER A 359 14.12 -22.19 4.07
CA SER A 359 13.02 -21.26 3.85
C SER A 359 11.92 -21.48 4.88
N GLY A 360 11.09 -20.46 5.06
CA GLY A 360 9.84 -20.53 5.81
C GLY A 360 8.71 -20.00 4.95
N ASP A 361 7.53 -20.60 5.09
CA ASP A 361 6.29 -20.15 4.49
C ASP A 361 5.23 -20.05 5.59
N ASP A 362 4.61 -18.87 5.68
CA ASP A 362 3.58 -18.58 6.67
C ASP A 362 2.16 -18.58 6.06
N ASN A 363 2.02 -19.08 4.82
CA ASN A 363 0.73 -19.20 4.12
C ASN A 363 -0.14 -17.94 4.19
N LEU A 364 0.50 -16.80 3.90
CA LEU A 364 -0.07 -15.45 3.98
C LEU A 364 -0.40 -14.95 5.41
N GLY A 365 0.10 -15.55 6.49
CA GLY A 365 -0.08 -15.10 7.88
C GLY A 365 0.59 -13.76 8.23
N SER A 366 1.14 -13.66 9.43
CA SER A 366 1.87 -12.51 9.96
C SER A 366 3.30 -12.38 9.40
N GLY A 367 3.75 -13.37 8.63
CA GLY A 367 5.05 -13.44 7.99
C GLY A 367 6.12 -14.01 8.91
N VAL A 368 7.06 -14.75 8.33
CA VAL A 368 8.21 -15.29 9.07
C VAL A 368 9.07 -14.14 9.60
N GLN A 369 9.34 -14.14 10.91
CA GLN A 369 10.17 -13.17 11.59
C GLN A 369 11.64 -13.58 11.57
N ASP A 370 11.93 -14.81 12.01
CA ASP A 370 13.29 -15.31 12.17
C ASP A 370 13.37 -16.84 12.26
N TYR A 371 14.60 -17.36 12.21
CA TYR A 371 14.93 -18.77 12.31
C TYR A 371 15.88 -19.05 13.48
N VAL A 372 15.76 -20.25 14.03
CA VAL A 372 16.70 -20.82 14.99
C VAL A 372 17.25 -22.13 14.42
N ILE A 373 18.57 -22.28 14.49
CA ILE A 373 19.25 -23.50 14.07
C ILE A 373 20.08 -24.05 15.23
N LEU A 374 19.80 -25.30 15.58
CA LEU A 374 20.62 -26.09 16.51
C LEU A 374 21.49 -27.06 15.71
N VAL A 375 22.67 -27.37 16.24
CA VAL A 375 23.59 -28.37 15.68
C VAL A 375 23.99 -29.37 16.76
N ALA A 376 23.90 -30.66 16.44
CA ALA A 376 24.41 -31.76 17.26
C ALA A 376 25.50 -32.51 16.49
N GLU A 377 26.67 -32.66 17.11
CA GLU A 377 27.78 -33.44 16.56
C GLU A 377 27.74 -34.87 17.12
N ASN A 378 27.88 -35.88 16.26
CA ASN A 378 27.95 -37.31 16.62
C ASN A 378 26.82 -37.76 17.57
N ASP A 379 25.58 -37.36 17.27
CA ASP A 379 24.37 -37.62 18.08
C ASP A 379 24.44 -37.10 19.53
N GLY A 380 25.33 -36.12 19.79
CA GLY A 380 25.43 -35.42 21.06
C GLY A 380 24.26 -34.49 21.34
N ALA A 381 24.36 -33.72 22.43
CA ALA A 381 23.33 -32.75 22.79
C ALA A 381 23.29 -31.58 21.79
N PRO A 382 22.12 -31.23 21.21
CA PRO A 382 21.98 -30.07 20.33
C PRO A 382 22.45 -28.77 20.99
N GLN A 383 23.28 -28.01 20.30
CA GLN A 383 23.78 -26.70 20.71
C GLN A 383 23.20 -25.62 19.80
N LEU A 384 22.91 -24.45 20.36
CA LEU A 384 22.50 -23.29 19.59
C LEU A 384 23.62 -22.85 18.66
N TRP A 385 23.35 -22.84 17.35
CA TRP A 385 24.28 -22.35 16.34
C TRP A 385 23.89 -20.97 15.83
N LEU A 386 22.66 -20.83 15.33
CA LEU A 386 22.08 -19.54 14.92
C LEU A 386 20.82 -19.27 15.72
N GLN A 387 20.67 -18.03 16.18
CA GLN A 387 19.53 -17.56 16.95
C GLN A 387 18.93 -16.32 16.29
N ASP A 388 17.60 -16.25 16.23
CA ASP A 388 16.84 -15.12 15.72
C ASP A 388 17.41 -14.58 14.38
N THR A 389 17.89 -15.48 13.50
CA THR A 389 18.50 -15.09 12.23
C THR A 389 17.44 -14.87 11.16
N THR A 390 17.60 -13.82 10.35
CA THR A 390 16.80 -13.57 9.16
C THR A 390 17.44 -14.11 7.88
N ASP A 391 18.67 -14.63 7.98
CA ASP A 391 19.36 -15.25 6.84
C ASP A 391 18.62 -16.53 6.44
N THR A 392 18.73 -16.90 5.15
CA THR A 392 18.14 -18.12 4.57
C THR A 392 19.20 -19.14 4.13
N SER A 393 20.46 -18.87 4.46
CA SER A 393 21.57 -19.79 4.23
C SER A 393 22.74 -19.48 5.14
N ALA A 394 23.54 -20.50 5.45
CA ALA A 394 24.79 -20.35 6.18
C ALA A 394 25.73 -21.52 5.92
N MET A 395 27.02 -21.30 6.19
CA MET A 395 28.04 -22.34 6.13
C MET A 395 28.48 -22.73 7.54
N TYR A 396 28.43 -24.02 7.85
CA TYR A 396 28.98 -24.60 9.07
C TYR A 396 30.29 -25.33 8.73
N THR A 397 31.36 -25.09 9.50
CA THR A 397 32.62 -25.81 9.36
C THR A 397 32.78 -26.78 10.52
N GLY A 398 32.87 -28.08 10.22
CA GLY A 398 33.01 -29.15 11.21
C GLY A 398 34.09 -30.16 10.83
N ASP A 399 34.33 -31.14 11.69
CA ASP A 399 35.24 -32.25 11.44
C ASP A 399 34.71 -33.13 10.29
N PRO A 400 35.45 -33.32 9.17
CA PRO A 400 35.11 -34.25 8.09
C PRO A 400 34.70 -35.65 8.56
N GLN A 401 35.21 -36.13 9.70
CA GLN A 401 34.95 -37.46 10.22
C GLN A 401 33.73 -37.56 11.15
N ALA A 402 33.15 -36.42 11.56
CA ALA A 402 31.97 -36.38 12.41
C ALA A 402 30.67 -36.34 11.59
N SER A 403 29.59 -36.87 12.17
CA SER A 403 28.22 -36.60 11.72
C SER A 403 27.68 -35.33 12.37
N TYR A 404 26.81 -34.63 11.65
CA TYR A 404 26.15 -33.42 12.14
C TYR A 404 24.66 -33.49 11.89
N THR A 405 23.86 -33.28 12.93
CA THR A 405 22.40 -33.17 12.86
C THR A 405 22.01 -31.72 13.09
N PHE A 406 21.34 -31.12 12.12
CA PHE A 406 20.84 -29.76 12.22
C PHE A 406 19.34 -29.77 12.41
N THR A 407 18.85 -28.98 13.36
CA THR A 407 17.42 -28.80 13.64
C THR A 407 17.06 -27.34 13.40
N LEU A 408 16.08 -27.11 12.54
CA LEU A 408 15.57 -25.80 12.13
C LEU A 408 14.15 -25.59 12.68
N THR A 409 13.90 -24.41 13.23
CA THR A 409 12.55 -23.88 13.48
C THR A 409 12.48 -22.43 12.99
N ALA A 410 11.28 -21.96 12.65
CA ALA A 410 10.99 -20.55 12.40
C ALA A 410 9.99 -20.01 13.41
N ARG A 411 10.05 -18.69 13.66
CA ARG A 411 9.06 -17.92 14.39
C ARG A 411 8.44 -16.89 13.45
N ASP A 412 7.12 -16.72 13.48
CA ASP A 412 6.42 -15.64 12.77
C ASP A 412 6.34 -14.35 13.62
N ARG A 413 5.80 -13.26 13.06
CA ARG A 413 5.63 -12.00 13.80
C ARG A 413 4.58 -12.08 14.91
N ALA A 414 3.70 -13.07 14.89
CA ALA A 414 2.75 -13.33 15.98
C ALA A 414 3.34 -14.23 17.09
N ASN A 415 4.61 -14.63 16.98
CA ASN A 415 5.34 -15.53 17.87
C ASN A 415 4.89 -17.00 17.83
N ASN A 416 4.19 -17.44 16.78
CA ASN A 416 3.97 -18.86 16.54
C ASN A 416 5.28 -19.50 16.04
N VAL A 417 5.61 -20.68 16.56
CA VAL A 417 6.84 -21.39 16.24
C VAL A 417 6.52 -22.64 15.42
N SER A 418 7.24 -22.82 14.31
CA SER A 418 7.08 -23.97 13.43
C SER A 418 7.39 -25.29 14.15
N ASP A 419 6.84 -26.37 13.61
CA ASP A 419 7.42 -27.69 13.88
C ASP A 419 8.89 -27.72 13.45
N ALA A 420 9.70 -28.50 14.17
CA ALA A 420 11.12 -28.59 13.90
C ALA A 420 11.42 -29.53 12.73
N VAL A 421 12.18 -29.06 11.74
CA VAL A 421 12.73 -29.90 10.66
C VAL A 421 14.17 -30.25 11.00
N THR A 422 14.50 -31.54 10.93
CA THR A 422 15.84 -32.04 11.26
C THR A 422 16.45 -32.80 10.08
N GLN A 423 17.73 -32.55 9.80
CA GLN A 423 18.50 -33.30 8.81
C GLN A 423 19.89 -33.64 9.35
N THR A 424 20.31 -34.88 9.09
CA THR A 424 21.62 -35.39 9.46
C THR A 424 22.51 -35.52 8.25
N VAL A 425 23.71 -34.98 8.35
CA VAL A 425 24.78 -35.15 7.37
C VAL A 425 25.80 -36.14 7.93
N ALA A 426 26.06 -37.20 7.17
CA ALA A 426 27.04 -38.20 7.52
C ALA A 426 28.49 -37.64 7.46
N PRO A 427 29.46 -38.35 8.06
CA PRO A 427 30.88 -38.08 7.83
C PRO A 427 31.22 -38.03 6.33
N SER A 428 32.18 -37.19 5.97
CA SER A 428 32.73 -37.18 4.62
C SER A 428 33.61 -38.42 4.42
N ASN A 429 33.24 -39.28 3.48
CA ASN A 429 34.02 -40.48 3.11
C ASN A 429 35.27 -40.16 2.27
N LEU A 430 35.65 -38.88 2.14
CA LEU A 430 36.87 -38.49 1.44
C LEU A 430 38.08 -38.78 2.32
N VAL A 431 38.71 -39.93 2.10
CA VAL A 431 40.00 -40.25 2.71
C VAL A 431 41.03 -39.22 2.20
N PRO A 432 41.75 -38.50 3.09
CA PRO A 432 42.86 -37.65 2.66
C PRO A 432 43.86 -38.48 1.84
N GLY A 433 44.02 -38.16 0.55
CA GLY A 433 44.95 -38.84 -0.36
C GLY A 433 44.34 -39.86 -1.34
N ALA A 434 43.02 -39.98 -1.45
CA ALA A 434 42.42 -40.82 -2.50
C ALA A 434 42.54 -40.15 -3.89
N PHE A 435 43.49 -40.64 -4.70
CA PHE A 435 43.51 -40.36 -6.14
C PHE A 435 42.32 -41.06 -6.80
N LEU A 436 41.41 -40.30 -7.42
CA LEU A 436 40.42 -40.89 -8.33
C LEU A 436 41.18 -41.51 -9.52
N PRO A 437 40.86 -42.75 -9.93
CA PRO A 437 41.53 -43.34 -11.08
C PRO A 437 41.22 -42.50 -12.33
N LEU A 438 42.28 -42.09 -13.03
CA LEU A 438 42.19 -41.49 -14.35
C LEU A 438 41.63 -42.57 -15.29
N VAL A 439 40.34 -42.50 -15.62
CA VAL A 439 39.77 -43.32 -16.69
C VAL A 439 40.25 -42.72 -18.00
N THR A 440 41.42 -43.15 -18.47
CA THR A 440 41.80 -42.98 -19.87
C THR A 440 41.00 -44.01 -20.66
N GLY A 441 39.96 -43.57 -21.35
CA GLY A 441 39.27 -44.39 -22.33
C GLY A 441 40.29 -44.90 -23.36
N GLY A 442 40.45 -46.22 -23.40
CA GLY A 442 41.12 -46.90 -24.50
C GLY A 442 40.24 -46.87 -25.76
N ASN A 443 40.91 -46.71 -26.90
CA ASN A 443 40.42 -46.58 -28.28
C ASN A 443 39.09 -47.24 -28.65
#